data_AF-A0A914AZM4-F1
#
_entry.id   AF-A0A914AZM4-F1
#
_cell.length_a   1.000
_cell.length_b   1.000
_cell.length_c   1.000
_cell.angle_alpha   90.00
_cell.angle_beta   90.00
_cell.angle_gamma   90.00
#
_symmetry.space_group_name_H-M   'P 1'
#
loop_
_entity.id
_entity.type
_entity.pdbx_description
1 polymer ?
#
loop_
_entity_poly.entity_id
_entity_poly.type
_entity_poly.pdbx_seq_one_letter_code
_entity_poly.pdbx_strand_id
1 'polypeptide(L)'
;MKTLALIALAVVLFTAFVQETAAWEDGDKAPTYKEWKEAMDKYSDSNGCDCSNSVCKCCLGFKIVGKKINACGTTEYSNNFIKVALKFLGSTVASASFLVTDDKYEACGKKSGIKVCLSLVDVVKTTSSFSAKTKIKVKGVGSKKSDRFTIPLI
;
A
#
# COMPACT_ATOMS: atom_id res chain seq x y z
N MET A 1 -25.00 -37.98 6.80
CA MET A 1 -24.13 -36.91 7.35
C MET A 1 -22.84 -36.63 6.56
N LYS A 2 -22.52 -37.31 5.45
CA LYS A 2 -21.29 -37.04 4.66
C LYS A 2 -21.45 -35.94 3.57
N THR A 3 -22.68 -35.62 3.18
CA THR A 3 -22.95 -34.74 2.02
C THR A 3 -22.83 -33.24 2.33
N LEU A 4 -23.08 -32.83 3.58
CA LEU A 4 -22.99 -31.43 4.00
C LEU A 4 -21.53 -30.92 4.08
N ALA A 5 -20.58 -31.79 4.41
CA ALA A 5 -19.16 -31.42 4.50
C ALA A 5 -18.54 -31.12 3.13
N LEU A 6 -18.95 -31.85 2.07
CA LEU A 6 -18.45 -31.63 0.70
C LEU A 6 -18.94 -30.31 0.10
N ILE A 7 -20.18 -29.91 0.38
CA ILE A 7 -20.76 -28.66 -0.12
C ILE A 7 -20.09 -27.46 0.57
N ALA A 8 -19.85 -27.54 1.88
CA ALA A 8 -19.12 -26.49 2.59
C ALA A 8 -17.68 -26.33 2.07
N LEU A 9 -16.97 -27.42 1.80
CA LEU A 9 -15.62 -27.38 1.25
C LEU A 9 -15.58 -26.76 -0.16
N ALA A 10 -16.55 -27.10 -1.02
CA ALA A 10 -16.66 -26.57 -2.37
C ALA A 10 -16.97 -25.06 -2.37
N VAL A 11 -17.83 -24.58 -1.46
CA VAL A 11 -18.14 -23.15 -1.34
C VAL A 11 -16.93 -22.35 -0.83
N VAL A 12 -16.14 -22.90 0.10
CA VAL A 12 -14.91 -22.25 0.58
C VAL A 12 -13.85 -22.17 -0.52
N LEU A 13 -13.69 -23.23 -1.32
CA LEU A 13 -12.77 -23.24 -2.46
C LEU A 13 -13.20 -22.28 -3.56
N PHE A 14 -14.49 -22.23 -3.89
CA PHE A 14 -15.02 -21.27 -4.87
C PHE A 14 -14.88 -19.82 -4.41
N THR A 15 -15.14 -19.51 -3.14
CA THR A 15 -14.97 -18.14 -2.63
C THR A 15 -13.52 -17.69 -2.59
N ALA A 16 -12.58 -18.60 -2.27
CA ALA A 16 -11.15 -18.32 -2.38
C ALA A 16 -10.71 -18.08 -3.83
N PHE A 17 -11.23 -18.87 -4.79
CA PHE A 17 -10.93 -18.72 -6.22
C PHE A 17 -11.53 -17.44 -6.83
N VAL A 18 -12.71 -17.02 -6.38
CA VAL A 18 -13.35 -15.76 -6.80
C VAL A 18 -12.63 -14.54 -6.22
N GLN A 19 -12.11 -14.62 -4.98
CA GLN A 19 -11.20 -13.59 -4.46
C GLN A 19 -9.88 -13.54 -5.24
N GLU A 20 -9.39 -14.68 -5.71
CA GLU A 20 -8.21 -14.74 -6.57
C GLU A 20 -8.44 -14.02 -7.90
N THR A 21 -9.61 -14.11 -8.52
CA THR A 21 -9.86 -13.48 -9.83
C THR A 21 -10.18 -11.99 -9.76
N ALA A 22 -10.80 -11.51 -8.68
CA ALA A 22 -11.18 -10.10 -8.54
C ALA A 22 -9.98 -9.12 -8.43
N ALA A 23 -8.76 -9.63 -8.14
CA ALA A 23 -7.54 -8.84 -8.13
C ALA A 23 -6.97 -8.56 -9.54
N TRP A 24 -7.41 -9.31 -10.56
CA TRP A 24 -6.87 -9.26 -11.93
C TRP A 24 -7.97 -8.92 -12.94
N GLU A 25 -8.47 -7.70 -12.86
CA GLU A 25 -9.26 -7.14 -13.95
C GLU A 25 -8.32 -6.31 -14.85
N ASP A 26 -8.45 -6.48 -16.17
CA ASP A 26 -7.74 -5.80 -17.26
C ASP A 26 -6.44 -6.47 -17.76
N GLY A 27 -6.49 -7.72 -18.23
CA GLY A 27 -5.50 -8.31 -19.16
C GLY A 27 -4.05 -8.44 -18.65
N ASP A 28 -3.80 -8.08 -17.41
CA ASP A 28 -2.48 -8.03 -16.81
C ASP A 28 -2.08 -9.37 -16.18
N LYS A 29 -0.77 -9.66 -16.25
CA LYS A 29 -0.21 -10.90 -15.71
C LYS A 29 -0.23 -10.88 -14.19
N ALA A 30 -0.61 -12.01 -13.60
CA ALA A 30 -0.44 -12.25 -12.16
C ALA A 30 1.05 -12.10 -11.75
N PRO A 31 1.34 -11.71 -10.49
CA PRO A 31 2.70 -11.56 -10.00
C PRO A 31 3.43 -12.88 -10.04
N THR A 32 4.68 -12.82 -10.46
CA THR A 32 5.59 -13.95 -10.51
C THR A 32 5.98 -14.42 -9.11
N TYR A 33 6.43 -15.66 -8.98
CA TYR A 33 6.98 -16.18 -7.73
C TYR A 33 8.10 -15.29 -7.16
N LYS A 34 8.96 -14.75 -8.03
CA LYS A 34 10.05 -13.85 -7.64
C LYS A 34 9.53 -12.56 -7.01
N GLU A 35 8.53 -11.92 -7.62
CA GLU A 35 7.90 -10.71 -7.10
C GLU A 35 7.24 -10.96 -5.74
N TRP A 36 6.54 -12.08 -5.59
CA TRP A 36 6.00 -12.49 -4.30
C TRP A 36 7.10 -12.69 -3.26
N LYS A 37 8.15 -13.44 -3.60
CA LYS A 37 9.26 -13.71 -2.68
C LYS A 37 9.90 -12.42 -2.19
N GLU A 38 10.22 -11.49 -3.08
CA GLU A 38 10.79 -10.19 -2.72
C GLU A 38 9.85 -9.33 -1.86
N ALA A 39 8.54 -9.39 -2.11
CA ALA A 39 7.55 -8.67 -1.34
C ALA A 39 7.33 -9.23 0.08
N MET A 40 7.54 -10.53 0.24
CA MET A 40 7.38 -11.25 1.51
C MET A 40 8.64 -11.19 2.38
N ASP A 41 9.83 -11.13 1.77
CA ASP A 41 11.14 -11.17 2.46
C ASP A 41 11.34 -10.02 3.46
N LYS A 42 10.56 -8.94 3.33
CA LYS A 42 10.56 -7.78 4.25
C LYS A 42 9.18 -7.50 4.83
N TYR A 43 8.36 -8.54 4.97
CA TYR A 43 7.07 -8.41 5.63
C TYR A 43 7.23 -8.01 7.09
N SER A 44 6.36 -7.11 7.54
CA SER A 44 6.26 -6.70 8.93
C SER A 44 4.80 -6.34 9.16
N ASP A 45 4.23 -6.87 10.24
CA ASP A 45 2.86 -6.53 10.68
C ASP A 45 2.78 -5.11 11.28
N SER A 46 3.90 -4.39 11.37
CA SER A 46 3.97 -3.00 11.81
C SER A 46 3.28 -2.08 10.79
N ASN A 47 2.32 -1.27 11.27
CA ASN A 47 1.79 -0.13 10.53
C ASN A 47 2.57 1.17 10.82
N GLY A 48 3.77 1.03 11.39
CA GLY A 48 4.61 2.14 11.81
C GLY A 48 5.25 2.88 10.64
N CYS A 49 5.64 4.11 10.90
CA CYS A 49 6.47 4.92 10.04
C CYS A 49 7.86 5.02 10.66
N ASP A 50 8.88 4.81 9.83
CA ASP A 50 10.27 5.07 10.17
C ASP A 50 10.71 6.38 9.51
N CYS A 51 11.09 7.37 10.32
CA CYS A 51 11.37 8.73 9.86
C CYS A 51 12.80 9.13 10.22
N SER A 52 13.57 9.52 9.22
CA SER A 52 14.93 10.02 9.35
C SER A 52 15.19 11.15 8.36
N ASN A 53 15.80 12.25 8.80
CA ASN A 53 16.29 13.33 7.93
C ASN A 53 15.26 13.81 6.89
N SER A 54 14.07 14.18 7.37
CA SER A 54 12.95 14.67 6.54
C SER A 54 12.35 13.67 5.55
N VAL A 55 12.72 12.39 5.66
CA VAL A 55 12.16 11.28 4.91
C VAL A 55 11.45 10.34 5.89
N CYS A 56 10.20 10.02 5.60
CA CYS A 56 9.39 9.06 6.35
C CYS A 56 8.99 7.89 5.45
N LYS A 57 9.22 6.67 5.92
CA LYS A 57 8.83 5.43 5.24
C LYS A 57 7.80 4.70 6.10
N CYS A 58 6.58 4.59 5.60
CA CYS A 58 5.49 3.89 6.26
C CYS A 58 5.14 2.63 5.45
N CYS A 59 5.28 1.44 6.06
CA CYS A 59 4.90 0.18 5.44
C CYS A 59 3.63 -0.35 6.07
N LEU A 60 2.71 -0.86 5.25
CA LEU A 60 1.43 -1.41 5.68
C LEU A 60 1.29 -2.83 5.13
N GLY A 61 1.04 -3.79 6.03
CA GLY A 61 0.87 -5.20 5.67
C GLY A 61 -0.50 -5.49 5.09
N PHE A 62 -0.56 -6.19 3.96
CA PHE A 62 -1.79 -6.64 3.30
C PHE A 62 -1.76 -8.16 3.11
N LYS A 63 -2.94 -8.79 3.18
CA LYS A 63 -3.12 -10.18 2.76
C LYS A 63 -3.75 -10.18 1.38
N ILE A 64 -3.00 -10.60 0.38
CA ILE A 64 -3.43 -10.68 -1.01
C ILE A 64 -3.26 -12.12 -1.46
N VAL A 65 -4.36 -12.76 -1.87
CA VAL A 65 -4.31 -14.15 -2.40
C VAL A 65 -3.62 -15.10 -1.39
N GLY A 66 -4.01 -15.03 -0.12
CA GLY A 66 -3.42 -15.82 0.97
C GLY A 66 -2.01 -15.41 1.41
N LYS A 67 -1.31 -14.55 0.66
CA LYS A 67 0.07 -14.12 0.95
C LYS A 67 0.10 -12.79 1.70
N LYS A 68 0.96 -12.71 2.72
CA LYS A 68 1.21 -11.49 3.50
C LYS A 68 2.32 -10.68 2.84
N ILE A 69 2.02 -9.46 2.38
CA ILE A 69 3.01 -8.57 1.75
C ILE A 69 2.93 -7.16 2.32
N ASN A 70 4.02 -6.40 2.19
CA ASN A 70 4.02 -4.99 2.52
C ASN A 70 3.86 -4.11 1.28
N ALA A 71 3.02 -3.09 1.42
CA ALA A 71 3.05 -1.91 0.56
C ALA A 71 3.66 -0.77 1.36
N CYS A 72 4.67 -0.10 0.81
CA CYS A 72 5.39 0.95 1.53
C CYS A 72 5.27 2.28 0.81
N GLY A 73 4.89 3.31 1.56
CA GLY A 73 4.94 4.70 1.15
C GLY A 73 6.18 5.37 1.70
N THR A 74 6.94 6.05 0.85
CA THR A 74 7.95 7.01 1.28
C THR A 74 7.40 8.41 1.06
N THR A 75 7.59 9.30 2.03
CA THR A 75 7.29 10.72 1.97
C THR A 75 8.54 11.49 2.29
N GLU A 76 8.89 12.47 1.47
CA GLU A 76 10.08 13.31 1.64
C GLU A 76 9.67 14.78 1.47
N TYR A 77 10.19 15.64 2.33
CA TYR A 77 10.09 17.08 2.15
C TYR A 77 11.36 17.64 1.50
N SER A 78 11.20 18.45 0.46
CA SER A 78 12.30 19.17 -0.19
C SER A 78 11.77 20.40 -0.94
N ASN A 79 12.33 21.58 -0.68
CA ASN A 79 12.07 22.83 -1.41
C ASN A 79 10.57 23.20 -1.53
N ASN A 80 9.80 23.20 -0.43
CA ASN A 80 8.34 23.41 -0.45
C ASN A 80 7.52 22.32 -1.17
N PHE A 81 8.13 21.18 -1.53
CA PHE A 81 7.44 20.02 -2.08
C PHE A 81 7.41 18.85 -1.11
N ILE A 82 6.30 18.13 -1.13
CA ILE A 82 6.15 16.79 -0.57
C ILE A 82 6.24 15.80 -1.72
N LYS A 83 7.32 15.04 -1.76
CA LYS A 83 7.51 13.92 -2.69
C LYS A 83 7.00 12.65 -2.05
N VAL A 84 6.24 11.87 -2.79
CA VAL A 84 5.81 10.55 -2.35
C VAL A 84 6.21 9.49 -3.36
N ALA A 85 6.53 8.30 -2.86
CA ALA A 85 6.75 7.12 -3.68
C ALA A 85 6.06 5.91 -3.04
N LEU A 86 5.36 5.13 -3.85
CA LEU A 86 4.70 3.90 -3.43
C LEU A 86 5.47 2.70 -3.98
N LYS A 87 5.95 1.86 -3.07
CA LYS A 87 6.56 0.57 -3.38
C LYS A 87 5.58 -0.57 -3.12
N PHE A 88 5.35 -1.39 -4.13
CA PHE A 88 4.45 -2.54 -4.08
C PHE A 88 5.05 -3.69 -4.90
N LEU A 89 4.99 -4.91 -4.36
CA LEU A 89 5.61 -6.10 -4.96
C LEU A 89 7.09 -5.89 -5.35
N GLY A 90 7.87 -5.35 -4.42
CA GLY A 90 9.32 -5.16 -4.60
C GLY A 90 9.74 -3.98 -5.50
N SER A 91 8.79 -3.27 -6.13
CA SER A 91 9.08 -2.20 -7.10
C SER A 91 8.33 -0.90 -6.80
N THR A 92 8.86 0.25 -7.23
CA THR A 92 8.12 1.52 -7.20
C THR A 92 7.05 1.50 -8.28
N VAL A 93 5.79 1.69 -7.89
CA VAL A 93 4.63 1.60 -8.81
C VAL A 93 3.98 2.96 -9.05
N ALA A 94 4.21 3.92 -8.17
CA ALA A 94 3.77 5.30 -8.32
C ALA A 94 4.74 6.23 -7.60
N SER A 95 4.93 7.42 -8.17
CA SER A 95 5.62 8.53 -7.52
C SER A 95 4.96 9.84 -7.95
N ALA A 96 4.97 10.83 -7.05
CA ALA A 96 4.43 12.15 -7.32
C ALA A 96 5.12 13.20 -6.45
N SER A 97 5.08 14.45 -6.89
CA SER A 97 5.51 15.61 -6.11
C SER A 97 4.35 16.58 -6.01
N PHE A 98 4.09 17.05 -4.80
CA PHE A 98 3.00 17.96 -4.46
C PHE A 98 3.58 19.18 -3.77
N LEU A 99 2.93 20.34 -3.86
CA LEU A 99 3.30 21.45 -3.00
C LEU A 99 2.89 21.12 -1.55
N VAL A 100 3.67 21.60 -0.57
CA VAL A 100 3.27 21.52 0.86
C VAL A 100 1.91 22.18 1.10
N THR A 101 1.50 23.12 0.24
CA THR A 101 0.21 23.81 0.34
C THR A 101 -0.96 23.04 -0.30
N ASP A 102 -0.72 21.98 -1.07
CA ASP A 102 -1.79 21.27 -1.77
C ASP A 102 -2.83 20.65 -0.82
N ASP A 103 -4.08 20.61 -1.28
CA ASP A 103 -5.19 20.03 -0.52
C ASP A 103 -5.30 18.50 -0.67
N LYS A 104 -4.63 17.94 -1.68
CA LYS A 104 -4.70 16.51 -1.99
C LYS A 104 -3.31 15.96 -2.34
N TYR A 105 -2.92 14.92 -1.63
CA TYR A 105 -1.71 14.13 -1.88
C TYR A 105 -2.13 12.71 -2.23
N GLU A 106 -2.13 12.36 -3.52
CA GLU A 106 -2.50 11.01 -3.95
C GLU A 106 -1.72 10.59 -5.20
N ALA A 107 -1.10 9.42 -5.14
CA ALA A 107 -0.39 8.79 -6.25
C ALA A 107 -0.87 7.35 -6.40
N CYS A 108 -1.35 6.99 -7.58
CA CYS A 108 -1.82 5.65 -7.89
C CYS A 108 -0.94 5.01 -8.97
N GLY A 109 -0.70 3.71 -8.81
CA GLY A 109 0.04 2.89 -9.76
C GLY A 109 -0.64 1.55 -9.95
N LYS A 110 -0.09 0.77 -10.87
CA LYS A 110 -0.52 -0.61 -11.13
C LYS A 110 0.70 -1.50 -11.23
N LYS A 111 0.63 -2.68 -10.64
CA LYS A 111 1.67 -3.71 -10.80
C LYS A 111 1.03 -5.08 -10.82
N SER A 112 1.36 -5.82 -11.87
CA SER A 112 0.86 -7.18 -12.09
C SER A 112 -0.67 -7.24 -12.00
N GLY A 113 -1.40 -6.28 -12.60
CA GLY A 113 -2.87 -6.25 -12.54
C GLY A 113 -3.47 -5.56 -11.31
N ILE A 114 -2.73 -5.41 -10.22
CA ILE A 114 -3.25 -4.82 -8.99
C ILE A 114 -3.03 -3.30 -8.99
N LYS A 115 -4.13 -2.54 -8.95
CA LYS A 115 -4.09 -1.09 -8.72
C LYS A 115 -3.87 -0.79 -7.24
N VAL A 116 -2.86 0.03 -6.95
CA VAL A 116 -2.53 0.46 -5.59
C VAL A 116 -2.35 1.97 -5.56
N CYS A 117 -2.96 2.62 -4.57
CA CYS A 117 -2.87 4.04 -4.37
C CYS A 117 -2.27 4.35 -3.00
N LEU A 118 -1.44 5.37 -2.96
CA LEU A 118 -0.94 6.01 -1.76
C LEU A 118 -1.58 7.39 -1.67
N SER A 119 -2.06 7.75 -0.48
CA SER A 119 -2.52 9.10 -0.19
C SER A 119 -2.01 9.56 1.18
N LEU A 120 -1.77 10.86 1.35
CA LEU A 120 -1.52 11.44 2.67
C LEU A 120 -2.82 12.02 3.21
N VAL A 121 -3.21 11.61 4.41
CA VAL A 121 -4.49 11.97 5.04
C VAL A 121 -4.26 12.50 6.45
N ASP A 122 -5.30 13.13 7.02
CA ASP A 122 -5.25 13.76 8.35
C ASP A 122 -4.05 14.73 8.46
N VAL A 123 -3.82 15.48 7.38
CA VAL A 123 -2.66 16.36 7.20
C VAL A 123 -2.77 17.56 8.13
N VAL A 124 -1.71 17.82 8.89
CA VAL A 124 -1.54 18.98 9.76
C VAL A 124 -0.27 19.69 9.32
N LYS A 125 -0.40 20.97 9.00
CA LYS A 125 0.68 21.81 8.49
C LYS A 125 0.91 22.93 9.48
N THR A 126 2.17 23.16 9.82
CA THR A 126 2.61 24.30 10.61
C THR A 126 3.74 25.00 9.87
N THR A 127 4.20 26.14 10.36
CA THR A 127 5.34 26.85 9.75
C THR A 127 6.64 26.04 9.78
N SER A 128 6.79 25.10 10.71
CA SER A 128 8.02 24.33 10.93
C SER A 128 7.89 22.83 10.70
N SER A 129 6.68 22.33 10.42
CA SER A 129 6.47 20.89 10.26
C SER A 129 5.27 20.54 9.38
N PHE A 130 5.39 19.40 8.70
CA PHE A 130 4.33 18.71 7.98
C PHE A 130 4.08 17.37 8.66
N SER A 131 2.86 17.13 9.11
CA SER A 131 2.46 15.86 9.72
C SER A 131 1.29 15.24 8.97
N ALA A 132 1.32 13.93 8.75
CA ALA A 132 0.25 13.22 8.07
C ALA A 132 0.19 11.75 8.49
N LYS A 133 -0.86 11.05 8.04
CA LYS A 133 -0.89 9.59 8.02
C LYS A 133 -0.78 9.11 6.58
N THR A 134 0.00 8.06 6.35
CA THR A 134 0.03 7.38 5.06
C THR A 134 -1.18 6.46 4.96
N LYS A 135 -2.01 6.64 3.93
CA LYS A 135 -3.08 5.70 3.58
C LYS A 135 -2.68 4.95 2.31
N ILE A 136 -2.68 3.63 2.36
CA ILE A 136 -2.50 2.79 1.17
C ILE A 136 -3.79 2.03 0.90
N LYS A 137 -4.28 2.11 -0.34
CA LYS A 137 -5.44 1.37 -0.84
C LYS A 137 -5.01 0.42 -1.94
N VAL A 138 -5.32 -0.86 -1.76
CA VAL A 138 -5.11 -1.93 -2.75
C VAL A 138 -6.50 -2.30 -3.29
N LYS A 139 -6.73 -2.13 -4.61
CA LYS A 139 -8.02 -2.46 -5.25
C LYS A 139 -8.34 -3.95 -5.01
N GLY A 140 -9.59 -4.26 -4.67
CA GLY A 140 -10.04 -5.63 -4.39
C GLY A 140 -9.62 -6.20 -3.03
N VAL A 141 -8.74 -5.52 -2.27
CA VAL A 141 -8.24 -5.99 -0.98
C VAL A 141 -8.69 -5.08 0.17
N GLY A 142 -8.57 -3.76 0.02
CA GLY A 142 -8.97 -2.79 1.04
C GLY A 142 -7.98 -1.65 1.20
N SER A 143 -8.11 -0.89 2.29
CA SER A 143 -7.19 0.20 2.61
C SER A 143 -6.76 0.18 4.08
N LYS A 144 -5.52 0.58 4.33
CA LYS A 144 -4.94 0.74 5.66
C LYS A 144 -4.35 2.14 5.82
N LYS A 145 -4.21 2.58 7.07
CA LYS A 145 -3.55 3.83 7.44
C LYS A 145 -2.40 3.52 8.40
N SER A 146 -1.31 4.27 8.30
CA SER A 146 -0.22 4.26 9.27
C SER A 146 -0.56 5.10 10.50
N ASP A 147 0.31 5.01 11.50
CA ASP A 147 0.42 6.05 12.52
C ASP A 147 0.81 7.39 11.90
N ARG A 148 0.58 8.47 12.66
CA ARG A 148 0.96 9.81 12.22
C ARG A 148 2.48 9.94 12.23
N PHE A 149 3.02 10.46 11.14
CA PHE A 149 4.41 10.87 11.04
C PHE A 149 4.52 12.39 10.97
N THR A 150 5.70 12.90 11.29
CA THR A 150 6.03 14.34 11.23
C THR A 150 7.36 14.53 10.55
N ILE A 151 7.40 15.42 9.56
CA ILE A 151 8.58 15.85 8.83
C ILE A 151 8.83 17.32 9.18
N PRO A 152 10.04 17.70 9.65
CA PRO A 152 10.39 19.10 9.85
C PRO A 152 10.53 19.82 8.50
N LEU A 153 10.02 21.05 8.42
CA LEU A 153 10.11 21.94 7.25
C LEU A 153 11.31 22.88 7.36
N ILE A 154 12.48 22.31 7.61
CA ILE A 154 13.75 23.02 7.69
C ILE A 154 14.42 23.18 6.32
#